data_AF-A0A2E3FMI3-F1
#
_entry.id   AF-A0A2E3FMI3-F1
#
_cell.length_a   1.000
_cell.length_b   1.000
_cell.length_c   1.000
_cell.angle_alpha   90.00
_cell.angle_beta   90.00
_cell.angle_gamma   90.00
#
_symmetry.space_group_name_H-M   'P 1'
#
loop_
_entity.id
_entity.type
_entity.pdbx_description
1 polymer ?
#
loop_
_entity_poly.entity_id
_entity_poly.type
_entity_poly.pdbx_seq_one_letter_code
_entity_poly.pdbx_strand_id
1 'polypeptide(L)'
;MESKISNILEYADRLSAIENQKEILLRQFEENSILYWHGHQVTANATVIAEVKSYLDMGRTQNITLLDDFKTPFLVADTEKFSIKLATTYQEALQT
;
A
#
# COMPACT_ATOMS: atom_id res chain seq x y z
N MET A 1 -10.21 -5.46 46.23
CA MET A 1 -10.95 -6.14 45.15
C MET A 1 -11.39 -5.11 44.11
N GLU A 2 -12.00 -4.01 44.54
CA GLU A 2 -12.33 -2.85 43.70
C GLU A 2 -11.12 -2.29 42.95
N SER A 3 -9.96 -2.15 43.60
CA SER A 3 -8.72 -1.70 42.94
C SER A 3 -8.27 -2.63 41.81
N LYS A 4 -8.48 -3.95 41.93
CA LYS A 4 -8.13 -4.90 40.86
C LYS A 4 -9.09 -4.78 39.68
N ILE A 5 -10.39 -4.60 39.93
CA ILE A 5 -11.40 -4.41 38.88
C ILE A 5 -11.17 -3.09 38.15
N SER A 6 -10.91 -2.00 38.89
CA SER A 6 -10.58 -0.70 38.30
C SER A 6 -9.34 -0.77 37.39
N ASN A 7 -8.29 -1.47 37.83
CA ASN A 7 -7.08 -1.65 37.02
C ASN A 7 -7.34 -2.49 35.75
N ILE A 8 -8.21 -3.49 35.82
CA ILE A 8 -8.59 -4.31 34.65
C ILE A 8 -9.37 -3.46 33.64
N LEU A 9 -10.31 -2.64 34.10
CA LEU A 9 -11.09 -1.75 33.25
C LEU A 9 -10.19 -0.71 32.56
N GLU A 10 -9.28 -0.09 33.30
CA GLU A 10 -8.34 0.88 32.73
C GLU A 10 -7.41 0.24 31.68
N TYR A 11 -7.01 -1.01 31.88
CA TYR A 11 -6.24 -1.75 30.88
C TYR A 11 -7.07 -2.07 29.63
N ALA A 12 -8.33 -2.46 29.79
CA ALA A 12 -9.23 -2.73 28.67
C ALA A 12 -9.47 -1.47 27.82
N ASP A 13 -9.66 -0.30 28.46
CA ASP A 13 -9.83 0.97 27.75
C ASP A 13 -8.58 1.34 26.94
N ARG A 14 -7.38 1.13 27.52
CA ARG A 14 -6.11 1.35 26.81
C ARG A 14 -5.94 0.42 25.62
N LEU A 15 -6.32 -0.86 25.76
CA LEU A 15 -6.27 -1.81 24.65
C LEU A 15 -7.21 -1.40 23.51
N SER A 16 -8.42 -0.95 23.82
CA SER A 16 -9.35 -0.46 22.81
C SER A 16 -8.79 0.77 22.08
N ALA A 17 -8.15 1.70 22.79
CA ALA A 17 -7.51 2.85 22.17
C ALA A 17 -6.35 2.45 21.23
N ILE A 18 -5.53 1.46 21.62
CA ILE A 18 -4.44 0.94 20.80
C ILE A 18 -4.96 0.28 19.53
N GLU A 19 -6.02 -0.53 19.62
CA GLU A 19 -6.57 -1.19 18.42
C GLU A 19 -7.15 -0.16 17.44
N ASN A 20 -7.83 0.88 17.94
CA ASN A 20 -8.32 1.97 17.11
C ASN A 20 -7.17 2.71 16.41
N GLN A 21 -6.07 3.00 17.11
CA GLN A 21 -4.90 3.65 16.51
C GLN A 21 -4.26 2.80 15.42
N LYS A 22 -4.14 1.49 15.66
CA LYS A 22 -3.63 0.54 14.68
C LYS A 22 -4.53 0.46 13.45
N GLU A 23 -5.85 0.46 13.62
CA GLU A 23 -6.79 0.49 12.50
C GLU A 23 -6.66 1.77 11.67
N ILE A 24 -6.49 2.92 12.32
CA ILE A 24 -6.25 4.20 11.63
C ILE A 24 -4.97 4.15 10.80
N LEU A 25 -3.86 3.67 11.38
CA LEU A 25 -2.58 3.56 10.67
C LEU A 25 -2.68 2.60 9.48
N LEU A 26 -3.39 1.47 9.65
CA LEU A 26 -3.58 0.52 8.56
C LEU A 26 -4.36 1.14 7.40
N ARG A 27 -5.46 1.85 7.69
CA ARG A 27 -6.25 2.53 6.66
C ARG A 27 -5.42 3.61 5.95
N GLN A 28 -4.64 4.39 6.70
CA GLN A 28 -3.75 5.39 6.11
C GLN A 28 -2.71 4.77 5.18
N PHE A 29 -2.11 3.65 5.58
CA PHE A 29 -1.19 2.90 4.71
C PHE A 29 -1.88 2.38 3.44
N GLU A 30 -3.07 1.80 3.57
CA GLU A 30 -3.85 1.29 2.42
C GLU A 30 -4.20 2.42 1.44
N GLU A 31 -4.67 3.56 1.95
CA GLU A 31 -5.00 4.74 1.14
C GLU A 31 -3.77 5.34 0.45
N ASN A 32 -2.66 5.50 1.19
CA ASN A 32 -1.42 6.07 0.66
C ASN A 32 -0.70 5.14 -0.33
N SER A 33 -1.01 3.85 -0.31
CA SER A 33 -0.46 2.89 -1.27
C SER A 33 -1.11 2.99 -2.65
N ILE A 34 -2.18 3.77 -2.82
CA ILE A 34 -2.88 3.90 -4.10
C ILE A 34 -2.14 4.85 -5.04
N LEU A 35 -1.67 4.32 -6.18
CA LEU A 35 -1.11 5.09 -7.28
C LEU A 35 -2.15 5.26 -8.40
N TYR A 36 -2.44 6.50 -8.77
CA TYR A 36 -3.20 6.81 -9.99
C TYR A 36 -2.25 7.04 -11.17
N TRP A 37 -2.36 6.20 -12.20
CA TRP A 37 -1.54 6.25 -13.40
C TRP A 37 -2.41 6.32 -14.65
N HIS A 38 -2.42 7.48 -15.32
CA HIS A 38 -3.22 7.74 -16.53
C HIS A 38 -4.71 7.32 -16.41
N GLY A 39 -5.31 7.51 -15.23
CA GLY A 39 -6.70 7.16 -14.97
C GLY A 39 -6.92 5.73 -14.46
N HIS A 40 -5.87 4.92 -14.38
CA HIS A 40 -5.89 3.61 -13.76
C HIS A 40 -5.48 3.70 -12.30
N GLN A 41 -6.14 2.92 -11.45
CA GLN A 41 -5.80 2.79 -10.05
C GLN A 41 -4.95 1.54 -9.84
N VAL A 42 -3.77 1.69 -9.26
CA VAL A 42 -2.87 0.59 -8.94
C VAL A 42 -2.49 0.67 -7.48
N THR A 43 -2.85 -0.33 -6.70
CA THR A 43 -2.41 -0.43 -5.32
C THR A 43 -0.95 -0.90 -5.29
N ALA A 44 -0.05 0.01 -4.90
CA ALA A 44 1.37 -0.27 -4.79
C ALA A 44 1.62 -1.28 -3.66
N ASN A 45 2.25 -2.39 -4.00
CA ASN A 45 2.64 -3.43 -3.05
C ASN A 45 3.88 -4.17 -3.57
N ALA A 46 4.49 -4.98 -2.71
CA ALA A 46 5.71 -5.72 -3.06
C ALA A 46 5.54 -6.64 -4.28
N THR A 47 4.37 -7.23 -4.48
CA THR A 47 4.08 -8.12 -5.61
C THR A 47 4.07 -7.36 -6.93
N VAL A 48 3.35 -6.24 -7.02
CA VAL A 48 3.28 -5.42 -8.25
C VAL A 48 4.65 -4.80 -8.54
N ILE A 49 5.38 -4.37 -7.51
CA ILE A 49 6.76 -3.86 -7.68
C ILE A 49 7.67 -4.95 -8.25
N ALA A 50 7.61 -6.17 -7.71
CA ALA A 50 8.40 -7.29 -8.21
C ALA A 50 8.01 -7.67 -9.64
N GLU A 51 6.72 -7.64 -9.98
CA GLU A 51 6.23 -7.87 -11.34
C GLU A 51 6.80 -6.85 -12.33
N VAL A 52 6.65 -5.55 -12.05
CA VAL A 52 7.19 -4.48 -12.91
C VAL A 52 8.71 -4.59 -13.03
N LYS A 53 9.39 -4.89 -11.92
CA LYS A 53 10.84 -5.12 -11.93
C LYS A 53 11.24 -6.30 -12.81
N SER A 54 10.48 -7.39 -12.80
CA SER A 54 10.75 -8.55 -13.67
C SER A 54 10.68 -8.19 -15.15
N TYR A 55 9.75 -7.32 -15.56
CA TYR A 55 9.70 -6.82 -16.94
C TYR A 55 10.93 -5.98 -17.30
N LEU A 56 11.38 -5.12 -16.38
CA LEU A 56 12.61 -4.35 -16.57
C LEU A 56 13.84 -5.24 -16.68
N ASP A 57 13.96 -6.24 -15.81
CA ASP A 57 15.08 -7.19 -15.81
C ASP A 57 15.08 -8.04 -17.10
N MET A 58 13.92 -8.25 -17.74
CA MET A 58 13.77 -8.85 -19.07
C MET A 58 14.08 -7.87 -20.24
N GLY A 59 14.44 -6.63 -19.96
CA GLY A 59 14.71 -5.59 -20.97
C GLY A 59 13.45 -4.93 -21.55
N ARG A 60 12.26 -5.14 -20.96
CA ARG A 60 11.01 -4.50 -21.39
C ARG A 60 10.83 -3.14 -20.71
N THR A 61 11.57 -2.16 -21.20
CA THR A 61 11.56 -0.78 -20.66
C THR A 61 10.38 0.06 -21.15
N GLN A 62 9.64 -0.41 -22.16
CA GLN A 62 8.52 0.32 -22.76
C GLN A 62 7.36 -0.61 -23.11
N ASN A 63 6.15 -0.04 -23.14
CA ASN A 63 4.93 -0.64 -23.67
C ASN A 63 4.59 -2.00 -23.06
N ILE A 64 4.69 -2.12 -21.74
CA ILE A 64 4.16 -3.31 -21.03
C ILE A 64 2.66 -3.12 -20.75
N THR A 65 1.92 -4.22 -20.71
CA THR A 65 0.51 -4.22 -20.33
C THR A 65 0.37 -4.84 -18.95
N LEU A 66 -0.31 -4.15 -18.05
CA LEU A 66 -0.62 -4.62 -16.70
C LEU A 66 -2.14 -4.59 -16.48
N LEU A 67 -2.60 -5.21 -15.40
CA LEU A 67 -3.96 -5.08 -14.91
C LEU A 67 -3.99 -4.07 -13.76
N ASP A 68 -4.96 -3.17 -13.79
CA ASP A 68 -5.24 -2.28 -12.66
C ASP A 68 -6.05 -3.01 -11.55
N ASP A 69 -6.35 -2.31 -10.46
CA ASP A 69 -7.07 -2.88 -9.30
C ASP A 69 -8.47 -3.44 -9.68
N PHE A 70 -9.06 -2.94 -10.78
CA PHE A 70 -10.35 -3.37 -11.30
C PHE A 70 -10.23 -4.43 -12.40
N LYS A 71 -9.04 -5.01 -12.58
CA LYS A 71 -8.72 -6.00 -13.62
C LYS A 71 -8.88 -5.45 -15.03
N THR A 72 -8.72 -4.13 -15.20
CA THR A 72 -8.73 -3.50 -16.50
C THR A 72 -7.30 -3.48 -17.06
N PRO A 73 -7.07 -3.99 -18.28
CA PRO A 73 -5.75 -3.93 -18.89
C PRO A 73 -5.40 -2.49 -19.27
N PHE A 74 -4.18 -2.07 -18.99
CA PHE A 74 -3.68 -0.76 -19.36
C PHE A 74 -2.23 -0.80 -19.83
N LEU A 75 -1.89 0.13 -20.72
CA LEU A 75 -0.55 0.25 -21.28
C LEU A 75 0.32 1.17 -20.42
N VAL A 76 1.48 0.67 -20.03
CA VAL A 76 2.55 1.45 -19.43
C VAL A 76 3.57 1.77 -20.52
N ALA A 77 3.54 3.00 -21.02
CA ALA A 77 4.43 3.44 -22.10
C ALA A 77 5.91 3.46 -21.68
N ASP A 78 6.18 3.90 -20.44
CA ASP A 78 7.51 4.00 -19.84
C ASP A 78 7.54 3.18 -18.55
N THR A 79 8.10 1.97 -18.64
CA THR A 79 8.12 1.00 -17.53
C THR A 79 9.05 1.47 -16.42
N GLU A 80 10.16 2.15 -16.74
CA GLU A 80 11.13 2.63 -15.75
C GLU A 80 10.52 3.73 -14.89
N LYS A 81 9.88 4.71 -15.54
CA LYS A 81 9.19 5.80 -14.83
C LYS A 81 8.05 5.27 -13.96
N PHE A 82 7.28 4.31 -14.47
CA PHE A 82 6.22 3.67 -13.70
C PHE A 82 6.78 2.92 -12.49
N SER A 83 7.85 2.14 -12.67
CA SER A 83 8.50 1.38 -11.60
C SER A 83 9.00 2.28 -10.47
N ILE A 84 9.67 3.38 -10.82
CA ILE A 84 10.14 4.37 -9.83
C ILE A 84 8.95 4.95 -9.07
N LYS A 85 7.91 5.40 -9.78
CA LYS A 85 6.75 6.01 -9.13
C LYS A 85 6.02 5.03 -8.20
N LEU A 86 5.86 3.79 -8.64
CA LEU A 86 5.24 2.72 -7.86
C LEU A 86 6.04 2.41 -6.58
N ALA A 87 7.35 2.25 -6.70
CA ALA A 87 8.23 2.00 -5.56
C ALA A 87 8.27 3.18 -4.59
N THR A 88 8.30 4.42 -5.10
CA THR A 88 8.22 5.64 -4.29
C THR A 88 6.90 5.71 -3.52
N THR A 89 5.76 5.52 -4.20
CA THR A 89 4.44 5.53 -3.53
C THR A 89 4.37 4.50 -2.40
N TYR A 90 4.86 3.28 -2.63
CA TYR A 90 4.90 2.25 -1.58
C TYR A 90 5.81 2.62 -0.40
N GLN A 91 7.00 3.19 -0.67
CA GLN A 91 7.92 3.62 0.39
C GLN A 91 7.39 4.82 1.19
N GLU A 92 6.74 5.77 0.52
CA GLU A 92 6.06 6.89 1.17
C GLU A 92 4.91 6.40 2.05
N ALA A 93 4.11 5.44 1.58
CA ALA A 93 3.03 4.85 2.36
C ALA A 93 3.52 4.17 3.65
N LEU A 94 4.68 3.49 3.61
CA LEU A 94 5.28 2.85 4.78
C LEU A 94 5.83 3.81 5.84
N GLN A 95 5.98 5.10 5.50
CA GLN A 95 6.47 6.14 6.41
C GLN A 95 5.33 6.92 7.09
N THR A 96 4.08 6.57 6.78
CA THR A 96 2.88 7.11 7.43
C THR A 96 2.70 6.52 8.83
#